data_AF-A0A6A4L1H5-F1
#
_entry.id   AF-A0A6A4L1H5-F1
#
_cell.length_a   1.000
_cell.length_b   1.000
_cell.length_c   1.000
_cell.angle_alpha   90.00
_cell.angle_beta   90.00
_cell.angle_gamma   90.00
#
_symmetry.space_group_name_H-M   'P 1'
#
loop_
_entity.id
_entity.type
_entity.pdbx_description
1 polymer ?
#
loop_
_entity_poly.entity_id
_entity_poly.type
_entity_poly.pdbx_seq_one_letter_code
_entity_poly.pdbx_strand_id
1 'polypeptide(L)'
;MTKTRETVTKAAAQKLSTRIGGSGMDIRCKARTLPGPVTDVTKLPKWNYDGSSTGQAPGEDSEVIIYPQAIFKDPFRRGNNILVICDAYTPGGEPIPTNKRYAAAQVFSNPEVAAEVPW
;
A
#
# COMPACT_ATOMS: atom_id res chain seq x y z
N MET A 1 23.31 -39.16 -2.87
CA MET A 1 22.21 -38.37 -2.29
C MET A 1 22.05 -37.10 -3.10
N THR A 2 21.19 -37.15 -4.12
CA THR A 2 20.83 -36.01 -4.97
C THR A 2 19.94 -35.08 -4.14
N LYS A 3 20.43 -33.90 -3.75
CA LYS A 3 19.56 -32.81 -3.29
C LYS A 3 18.74 -32.37 -4.49
N THR A 4 17.49 -32.82 -4.58
CA THR A 4 16.46 -32.20 -5.39
C THR A 4 16.38 -30.74 -4.95
N ARG A 5 16.93 -29.83 -5.76
CA ARG A 5 16.57 -28.42 -5.68
C ARG A 5 15.10 -28.36 -6.06
N GLU A 6 14.23 -28.30 -5.07
CA GLU A 6 12.87 -27.79 -5.25
C GLU A 6 13.00 -26.34 -5.73
N THR A 7 13.12 -26.16 -7.04
CA THR A 7 12.62 -24.95 -7.69
C THR A 7 11.11 -25.01 -7.57
N VAL A 8 10.58 -24.70 -6.39
CA VAL A 8 9.24 -24.11 -6.31
C VAL A 8 9.39 -22.81 -7.07
N THR A 9 9.02 -22.81 -8.34
CA THR A 9 8.65 -21.61 -9.09
C THR A 9 7.49 -21.01 -8.31
N LYS A 10 7.79 -20.25 -7.25
CA LYS A 10 6.79 -19.45 -6.57
C LYS A 10 6.28 -18.51 -7.65
N ALA A 11 5.02 -18.68 -8.05
CA ALA A 11 4.42 -17.86 -9.07
C ALA A 11 4.56 -16.40 -8.64
N ALA A 12 5.37 -15.63 -9.37
CA ALA A 12 5.59 -14.23 -9.08
C ALA A 12 4.25 -13.49 -9.19
N ALA A 13 3.91 -12.69 -8.18
CA ALA A 13 2.68 -11.90 -8.17
C ALA A 13 3.05 -10.42 -8.32
N GLN A 14 2.35 -9.67 -9.17
CA GLN A 14 2.49 -8.22 -9.23
C GLN A 14 1.57 -7.57 -8.20
N LYS A 15 2.13 -6.63 -7.45
CA LYS A 15 1.42 -5.73 -6.54
C LYS A 15 1.39 -4.34 -7.16
N LEU A 16 0.20 -3.84 -7.50
CA LEU A 16 0.00 -2.43 -7.85
C LEU A 16 -0.34 -1.65 -6.57
N SER A 17 0.56 -0.77 -6.14
CA SER A 17 0.32 0.08 -4.97
C SER A 17 -0.32 1.38 -5.44
N THR A 18 -1.53 1.66 -4.94
CA THR A 18 -2.36 2.82 -5.32
C THR A 18 -2.53 3.74 -4.11
N ARG A 19 -2.44 5.06 -4.35
CA ARG A 19 -2.50 6.10 -3.32
C ARG A 19 -3.07 7.41 -3.87
N ILE A 20 -3.47 8.30 -2.97
CA ILE A 20 -3.88 9.68 -3.29
C ILE A 20 -2.63 10.57 -3.41
N GLY A 21 -2.57 11.39 -4.46
CA GLY A 21 -1.51 12.36 -4.71
C GLY A 21 -1.72 13.70 -3.99
N GLY A 22 -0.87 14.69 -4.29
CA GLY A 22 -0.86 15.97 -3.57
C GLY A 22 -2.09 16.85 -3.78
N SER A 23 -2.86 16.65 -4.85
CA SER A 23 -4.10 17.42 -5.04
C SER A 23 -5.24 16.95 -4.13
N GLY A 24 -5.10 15.77 -3.50
CA GLY A 24 -6.16 15.13 -2.74
C GLY A 24 -7.22 14.42 -3.59
N MET A 25 -7.20 14.57 -4.92
CA MET A 25 -8.14 13.93 -5.85
C MET A 25 -7.45 13.06 -6.91
N ASP A 26 -6.17 13.30 -7.18
CA ASP A 26 -5.41 12.53 -8.17
C ASP A 26 -5.00 11.16 -7.60
N ILE A 27 -5.21 10.10 -8.38
CA ILE A 27 -4.81 8.73 -8.02
C ILE A 27 -3.47 8.42 -8.68
N ARG A 28 -2.51 7.94 -7.89
CA ARG A 28 -1.19 7.51 -8.37
C ARG A 28 -0.98 6.04 -8.08
N CYS A 29 -0.32 5.33 -8.99
CA CYS A 29 0.04 3.94 -8.75
C CYS A 29 1.42 3.56 -9.32
N LYS A 30 2.02 2.52 -8.74
CA LYS A 30 3.21 1.84 -9.28
C LYS A 30 3.24 0.37 -8.90
N ALA A 31 3.83 -0.46 -9.75
CA ALA A 31 3.85 -1.91 -9.56
C ALA A 31 5.21 -2.41 -9.05
N ARG A 32 5.20 -3.44 -8.20
CA ARG A 32 6.39 -4.27 -7.90
C ARG A 32 6.07 -5.75 -8.02
N THR A 33 7.08 -6.54 -8.30
CA THR A 33 7.01 -7.99 -8.25
C THR A 33 7.21 -8.48 -6.81
N LEU A 34 6.36 -9.41 -6.38
CA LEU A 34 6.47 -10.15 -5.13
C LEU A 34 6.90 -11.59 -5.41
N PRO A 35 7.61 -12.23 -4.46
CA PRO A 35 8.08 -13.59 -4.63
C PRO A 35 6.95 -14.63 -4.63
N GLY A 36 5.70 -14.26 -4.32
CA GLY A 36 4.56 -15.16 -4.31
C GLY A 36 3.24 -14.44 -4.03
N PRO A 37 2.11 -15.17 -4.08
CA PRO A 37 0.80 -14.63 -3.71
C PRO A 37 0.73 -14.19 -2.24
N VAL A 38 0.00 -13.12 -1.96
CA VAL A 38 -0.22 -12.59 -0.60
C VAL A 38 -1.69 -12.25 -0.40
N THR A 39 -2.28 -12.70 0.69
CA THR A 39 -3.68 -12.42 1.07
C THR A 39 -3.82 -11.52 2.30
N ASP A 40 -2.75 -11.39 3.10
CA ASP A 40 -2.73 -10.60 4.33
C ASP A 40 -1.93 -9.32 4.09
N VAL A 41 -2.58 -8.18 4.31
CA VAL A 41 -1.99 -6.86 4.08
C VAL A 41 -0.80 -6.58 5.00
N THR A 42 -0.79 -7.14 6.21
CA THR A 42 0.28 -6.93 7.20
C THR A 42 1.61 -7.57 6.76
N LYS A 43 1.55 -8.56 5.86
CA LYS A 43 2.72 -9.23 5.29
C LYS A 43 3.32 -8.48 4.09
N LEU A 44 2.64 -7.45 3.59
CA LEU A 44 3.16 -6.66 2.49
C LEU A 44 4.21 -5.67 2.99
N PRO A 45 5.37 -5.57 2.32
CA PRO A 45 6.38 -4.61 2.72
C PRO A 45 5.88 -3.18 2.51
N LYS A 46 6.25 -2.30 3.43
CA LYS A 46 6.25 -0.85 3.20
C LYS A 46 7.08 -0.55 1.96
N TRP A 47 6.76 0.56 1.32
CA TRP A 47 7.53 1.04 0.18
C TRP A 47 7.58 2.56 0.22
N ASN A 48 8.25 3.17 -0.74
CA ASN A 48 8.44 4.61 -0.81
C ASN A 48 8.10 5.11 -2.21
N TYR A 49 8.03 6.42 -2.42
CA TYR A 49 8.00 7.06 -3.73
C TYR A 49 8.59 8.48 -3.62
N ASP A 50 8.86 9.10 -4.77
CA ASP A 50 9.27 10.50 -4.85
C ASP A 50 8.05 11.44 -4.72
N GLY A 51 7.93 12.06 -3.56
CA GLY A 51 6.86 12.98 -3.17
C GLY A 51 6.94 14.33 -3.86
N SER A 52 8.12 14.76 -4.31
CA SER A 52 8.30 16.05 -4.99
C SER A 52 7.53 16.11 -6.31
N SER A 53 7.57 15.02 -7.09
CA SER A 53 6.79 14.80 -8.33
C SER A 53 5.26 14.76 -8.12
N THR A 54 4.81 14.79 -6.87
CA THR A 54 3.40 14.75 -6.49
C THR A 54 2.97 15.90 -5.59
N GLY A 55 3.85 16.86 -5.29
CA GLY A 55 3.56 17.97 -4.37
C GLY A 55 3.30 17.52 -2.93
N GLN A 56 3.90 16.40 -2.51
CA GLN A 56 3.69 15.80 -1.17
C GLN A 56 4.94 15.91 -0.28
N ALA A 57 6.08 16.31 -0.83
CA ALA A 57 7.34 16.50 -0.13
C ALA A 57 8.21 17.54 -0.88
N PRO A 58 9.11 18.27 -0.20
CA PRO A 58 10.07 19.16 -0.85
C PRO A 58 11.09 18.37 -1.68
N GLY A 59 11.84 19.06 -2.55
CA GLY A 59 12.83 18.38 -3.43
C GLY A 59 14.05 17.83 -2.68
N GLU A 60 14.46 18.46 -1.58
CA GLU A 60 15.65 18.08 -0.79
C GLU A 60 15.41 16.87 0.14
N ASP A 61 14.17 16.67 0.57
CA ASP A 61 13.71 15.50 1.32
C ASP A 61 12.41 15.01 0.70
N SER A 62 12.54 14.32 -0.44
CA SER A 62 11.40 13.98 -1.29
C SER A 62 10.79 12.63 -0.97
N GLU A 63 11.36 11.86 -0.04
CA GLU A 63 10.89 10.51 0.22
C GLU A 63 9.57 10.51 0.98
N VAL A 64 8.58 9.77 0.46
CA VAL A 64 7.32 9.51 1.16
C VAL A 64 7.06 8.02 1.21
N ILE A 65 6.70 7.52 2.39
CA ILE A 65 6.51 6.11 2.68
C ILE A 65 5.05 5.73 2.50
N ILE A 66 4.79 4.60 1.83
CA ILE A 66 3.47 4.03 1.65
C ILE A 66 3.26 2.78 2.50
N TYR A 67 2.13 2.77 3.21
CA TYR A 67 1.73 1.73 4.14
C TYR A 67 0.55 0.97 3.52
N PRO A 68 0.69 -0.33 3.23
CA PRO A 68 -0.41 -1.15 2.72
C PRO A 68 -1.59 -1.19 3.69
N GLN A 69 -2.82 -0.97 3.21
CA GLN A 69 -4.03 -0.94 4.05
C GLN A 69 -5.12 -1.92 3.61
N ALA A 70 -5.27 -2.15 2.31
CA ALA A 70 -6.24 -3.13 1.80
C ALA A 70 -5.71 -3.81 0.53
N ILE A 71 -6.08 -5.09 0.35
CA ILE A 71 -5.75 -5.91 -0.82
C ILE A 71 -7.03 -6.18 -1.61
N PHE A 72 -6.96 -6.04 -2.93
CA PHE A 72 -8.00 -6.45 -3.87
C PHE A 72 -7.37 -7.26 -5.00
N LYS A 73 -8.15 -8.13 -5.64
CA LYS A 73 -7.70 -8.82 -6.86
C LYS A 73 -7.55 -7.80 -7.99
N ASP A 74 -6.47 -7.89 -8.77
CA ASP A 74 -6.27 -7.02 -9.93
C ASP A 74 -7.12 -7.50 -11.12
N PRO A 75 -8.19 -6.78 -11.51
CA PRO A 75 -9.07 -7.22 -12.59
C PRO A 75 -8.40 -7.08 -13.97
N PHE A 76 -7.35 -6.27 -14.10
CA PHE A 76 -6.65 -5.99 -15.34
C PHE A 76 -5.59 -7.05 -15.60
N ARG A 77 -4.75 -7.34 -14.60
CA ARG A 77 -3.68 -8.34 -14.70
C ARG A 77 -4.15 -9.77 -14.43
N ARG A 78 -5.29 -9.94 -13.75
CA ARG A 78 -5.91 -11.23 -13.43
C ARG A 78 -4.97 -12.17 -12.66
N GLY A 79 -5.38 -13.43 -12.49
CA GLY A 79 -4.58 -14.46 -11.81
C GLY A 79 -4.31 -14.11 -10.34
N ASN A 80 -3.06 -14.26 -9.91
CA ASN A 80 -2.61 -14.00 -8.54
C ASN A 80 -2.16 -12.55 -8.29
N ASN A 81 -2.40 -11.64 -9.24
CA ASN A 81 -2.01 -10.25 -9.13
C ASN A 81 -2.98 -9.46 -8.24
N ILE A 82 -2.45 -8.47 -7.52
CA ILE A 82 -3.21 -7.72 -6.52
C ILE A 82 -3.07 -6.20 -6.70
N LEU A 83 -4.17 -5.50 -6.44
CA LEU A 83 -4.20 -4.07 -6.18
C LEU A 83 -4.09 -3.86 -4.67
N VAL A 84 -3.33 -2.87 -4.26
CA VAL A 84 -3.11 -2.54 -2.86
C VAL A 84 -3.36 -1.07 -2.65
N ILE A 85 -4.36 -0.74 -1.82
CA ILE A 85 -4.60 0.63 -1.39
C ILE A 85 -3.63 0.93 -0.26
N CYS A 86 -2.94 2.07 -0.36
CA CYS A 86 -1.94 2.49 0.61
C CYS A 86 -2.24 3.88 1.16
N ASP A 87 -1.87 4.06 2.43
CA ASP A 87 -1.73 5.38 3.06
C ASP A 87 -0.31 5.91 2.89
N ALA A 88 -0.11 7.21 3.11
CA ALA A 88 1.17 7.90 2.93
C ALA A 88 1.64 8.59 4.21
N TYR A 89 2.94 8.50 4.48
CA TYR A 89 3.60 8.97 5.69
C TYR A 89 4.98 9.55 5.36
N THR A 90 5.47 10.45 6.20
CA THR A 90 6.86 10.89 6.19
C THR A 90 7.80 9.73 6.54
N PRO A 91 9.11 9.83 6.26
CA PRO A 91 10.10 8.85 6.71
C PRO A 91 10.12 8.66 8.24
N GLY A 92 9.77 9.71 9.00
CA GLY A 92 9.61 9.67 10.46
C GLY A 92 8.37 8.90 10.94
N GLY A 93 7.46 8.52 10.04
CA GLY A 93 6.25 7.76 10.38
C GLY A 93 5.01 8.62 10.64
N GLU A 94 5.09 9.92 10.38
CA GLU A 94 3.95 10.84 10.56
C GLU A 94 3.04 10.85 9.32
N PRO A 95 1.71 10.89 9.46
CA PRO A 95 0.81 10.96 8.31
C PRO A 95 0.99 12.30 7.57
N ILE A 96 1.17 12.25 6.25
CA ILE A 96 1.28 13.48 5.46
C ILE A 96 -0.06 14.23 5.41
N PRO A 97 -0.11 15.56 5.13
CA PRO A 97 -1.35 16.35 5.18
C PRO A 97 -2.50 15.83 4.27
N THR A 98 -2.17 15.16 3.17
CA THR A 98 -3.13 14.57 2.23
C THR A 98 -3.60 13.17 2.65
N ASN A 99 -3.03 12.56 3.69
CA ASN A 99 -3.49 11.29 4.26
C ASN A 99 -4.71 11.53 5.16
N LYS A 100 -5.91 11.48 4.57
CA LYS A 100 -7.17 11.60 5.30
C LYS A 100 -7.62 10.30 5.96
N ARG A 101 -7.10 9.15 5.50
CA ARG A 101 -7.44 7.85 6.07
C ARG A 101 -6.94 7.71 7.50
N TYR A 102 -5.79 8.27 7.86
CA TYR A 102 -5.26 8.19 9.21
C TYR A 102 -6.28 8.66 10.26
N ALA A 103 -6.85 9.86 10.08
CA ALA A 103 -7.87 10.40 10.98
C ALA A 103 -9.17 9.58 10.96
N ALA A 104 -9.63 9.17 9.76
CA ALA A 104 -10.81 8.31 9.64
C ALA A 104 -10.63 6.97 10.38
N ALA A 105 -9.45 6.36 10.28
CA ALA A 105 -9.13 5.12 10.96
C ALA A 105 -9.19 5.27 12.48
N GLN A 106 -8.79 6.42 13.04
CA GLN A 106 -8.94 6.69 14.47
C GLN A 106 -10.41 6.74 14.89
N VAL A 107 -11.27 7.38 14.09
CA VAL A 107 -12.72 7.45 14.35
C VAL A 107 -13.33 6.04 14.32
N PHE A 108 -13.06 5.25 13.29
CA PHE A 108 -13.60 3.89 13.18
C PHE A 108 -12.97 2.88 14.16
N SER A 109 -11.80 3.20 14.74
CA SER A 109 -11.19 2.39 15.79
C SER A 109 -11.68 2.76 17.19
N ASN A 110 -12.43 3.86 17.35
CA ASN A 110 -13.06 4.18 18.63
C ASN A 110 -14.06 3.05 18.98
N PRO A 111 -13.96 2.42 20.17
CA PRO A 111 -14.84 1.32 20.56
C PRO A 111 -16.33 1.66 20.48
N GLU A 112 -16.73 2.89 20.77
CA GLU A 112 -18.13 3.33 20.70
C GLU A 112 -18.64 3.35 19.26
N VAL A 113 -17.83 3.89 18.34
CA VAL A 113 -18.17 3.92 16.90
C VAL A 113 -18.14 2.51 16.31
N ALA A 114 -17.14 1.71 16.69
CA ALA A 114 -17.01 0.34 16.20
C ALA A 114 -18.19 -0.55 16.64
N ALA A 115 -18.74 -0.32 17.84
CA ALA A 115 -19.90 -1.05 18.35
C ALA A 115 -21.19 -0.81 17.54
N GLU A 116 -21.32 0.37 16.93
CA GLU A 116 -22.49 0.72 16.10
C GLU A 116 -22.46 0.07 14.71
N VAL A 117 -21.32 -0.48 14.27
CA VAL A 117 -21.13 -1.12 12.95
C VAL A 117 -21.66 -0.21 11.81
N PRO A 118 -21.12 1.01 11.64
CA PRO A 118 -21.62 1.97 10.65
C PRO A 118 -21.48 1.43 9.22
N TRP A 119 -22.52 1.61 8.40
CA TRP A 119 -22.63 1.16 7.00
C TRP A 119 -22.59 2.34 6.02
#